data_AF-A0A151I8J9-F1
#
_entry.id   AF-A0A151I8J9-F1
#
_cell.length_a   1.000
_cell.length_b   1.000
_cell.length_c   1.000
_cell.angle_alpha   90.00
_cell.angle_beta   90.00
_cell.angle_gamma   90.00
#
_symmetry.space_group_name_H-M   'P 1'
#
loop_
_entity.id
_entity.type
_entity.pdbx_description
1 polymer ?
#
loop_
_entity_poly.entity_id
_entity_poly.type
_entity_poly.pdbx_seq_one_letter_code
_entity_poly.pdbx_strand_id
1 'polypeptide(L)'
;KRGVIYSLVAFLLSDVVFHEKNLILIINILLDNDYPFSFIFDTINQRIKLLQRNRQISHVEKANQLENKKAVSWLTVPFIPFHTKKFKRFNNDEIKVSFHSPNKMGKCIKVQKDSLSHTSKSNVVYRIQCNDCDASYVGQTGRQLKTRINEHRSHIRHNTSNRSVITDHRLQYDHDFQWEDVKILDEEPNYRKRIISEMLNIKKQKNSLNLQTDTGVLSHGTENGIGTRNRKSEMVGATNQHRSVPILSSLAPHGAYFSETEIFRTLSVNGDH
;
A
#
# COMPACT_ATOMS: atom_id res chain seq x y z
N LYS A 1 19.75 25.48 6.94
CA LYS A 1 18.34 25.96 6.85
C LYS A 1 17.67 25.59 5.52
N ARG A 2 18.19 25.99 4.34
CA ARG A 2 17.61 25.61 3.02
C ARG A 2 17.45 24.10 2.79
N GLY A 3 18.40 23.30 3.27
CA GLY A 3 18.36 21.83 3.15
C GLY A 3 17.10 21.19 3.76
N VAL A 4 16.55 21.76 4.84
CA VAL A 4 15.32 21.27 5.49
C VAL A 4 14.11 21.46 4.57
N ILE A 5 14.00 22.65 3.96
CA ILE A 5 12.95 22.94 2.98
C ILE A 5 13.09 22.04 1.75
N TYR A 6 14.32 21.80 1.27
CA TYR A 6 14.58 20.92 0.13
C TYR A 6 14.24 19.46 0.39
N SER A 7 14.41 18.99 1.63
CA SER A 7 14.01 17.64 2.04
C SER A 7 12.49 17.49 2.17
N LEU A 8 11.80 18.54 2.63
CA LEU A 8 10.34 18.54 2.78
C LEU A 8 9.63 18.59 1.41
N VAL A 9 10.18 19.37 0.46
CA VAL A 9 9.64 19.49 -0.90
C VAL A 9 10.10 18.31 -1.77
N ALA A 10 9.49 17.15 -1.54
CA ALA A 10 9.80 15.87 -2.20
C ALA A 10 8.76 15.48 -3.28
N PHE A 11 8.55 16.34 -4.28
CA PHE A 11 7.59 16.10 -5.39
C PHE A 11 7.84 14.84 -6.23
N LEU A 12 9.06 14.28 -6.19
CA LEU A 12 9.39 13.05 -6.92
C LEU A 12 8.79 11.79 -6.26
N LEU A 13 8.34 11.88 -5.02
CA LEU A 13 7.86 10.74 -4.22
C LEU A 13 6.35 10.75 -3.99
N SER A 14 5.66 11.83 -4.34
CA SER A 14 4.21 11.99 -4.16
C SER A 14 3.48 12.12 -5.49
N ASP A 15 2.23 11.65 -5.54
CA ASP A 15 1.34 11.82 -6.70
C ASP A 15 0.94 13.31 -6.85
N VAL A 16 0.75 13.75 -8.10
CA VAL A 16 0.41 15.13 -8.49
C VAL A 16 -0.85 15.61 -7.76
N VAL A 17 -1.81 14.73 -7.51
CA VAL A 17 -3.05 15.06 -6.80
C VAL A 17 -2.81 15.56 -5.36
N PHE A 18 -1.69 15.18 -4.74
CA PHE A 18 -1.36 15.59 -3.36
C PHE A 18 -0.35 16.74 -3.29
N HIS A 19 0.18 17.20 -4.42
CA HIS A 19 1.24 18.20 -4.47
C HIS A 19 0.84 19.53 -3.81
N GLU A 20 -0.37 20.01 -4.09
CA GLU A 20 -0.89 21.25 -3.53
C GLU A 20 -1.08 21.16 -2.01
N LYS A 21 -1.78 20.13 -1.54
CA LYS A 21 -2.02 19.90 -0.11
C LYS A 21 -0.71 19.76 0.67
N ASN A 22 0.26 19.06 0.10
CA ASN A 22 1.58 18.88 0.71
C ASN A 22 2.35 20.20 0.79
N LEU A 23 2.30 21.04 -0.25
CA LEU A 23 2.95 22.36 -0.20
C LEU A 23 2.35 23.26 0.87
N ILE A 24 1.03 23.32 0.97
CA ILE A 24 0.33 24.12 1.99
C ILE A 24 0.76 23.66 3.38
N LEU A 25 0.77 22.35 3.62
CA LEU A 25 1.21 21.78 4.89
C LEU A 25 2.67 22.15 5.21
N ILE A 26 3.58 22.05 4.23
CA ILE A 26 4.99 22.39 4.42
C ILE A 26 5.16 23.88 4.74
N ILE A 27 4.44 24.77 4.04
CA ILE A 27 4.50 26.21 4.28
C ILE A 27 4.04 26.52 5.71
N ASN A 28 2.91 25.96 6.14
CA ASN A 28 2.39 26.16 7.49
C ASN A 28 3.40 25.70 8.56
N ILE A 29 3.96 24.49 8.42
CA ILE A 29 4.98 23.97 9.34
C ILE A 29 6.19 24.90 9.42
N LEU A 30 6.65 25.44 8.28
CA LEU A 30 7.82 26.33 8.26
C LEU A 30 7.52 27.69 8.91
N LEU A 31 6.32 28.23 8.71
CA LEU A 31 5.87 29.46 9.36
C LEU A 31 5.74 29.27 10.87
N ASP A 32 5.20 28.14 11.33
CA ASP A 32 5.08 27.78 12.74
C ASP A 32 6.45 27.60 13.43
N ASN A 33 7.52 27.44 12.65
CA ASN A 33 8.90 27.37 13.11
C ASN A 33 9.69 28.67 12.85
N ASP A 34 8.98 29.80 12.71
CA ASP A 34 9.54 31.14 12.55
C ASP A 34 10.50 31.30 11.35
N TYR A 35 10.29 30.52 10.28
CA TYR A 35 11.03 30.77 9.05
C TYR A 35 10.48 32.02 8.35
N PRO A 36 11.35 32.97 7.91
CA PRO A 36 10.88 34.17 7.22
C PRO A 36 10.14 33.83 5.93
N PHE A 37 9.01 34.50 5.70
CA PHE A 37 8.15 34.26 4.53
C PHE A 37 8.93 34.31 3.21
N SER A 38 9.68 35.39 2.96
CA SER A 38 10.50 35.54 1.75
C SER A 38 11.46 34.37 1.56
N PHE A 39 12.12 33.94 2.63
CA PHE A 39 13.06 32.82 2.60
C PHE A 39 12.38 31.49 2.25
N ILE A 40 11.17 31.23 2.76
CA ILE A 40 10.40 30.01 2.43
C ILE A 40 10.08 29.98 0.95
N PHE A 41 9.42 31.03 0.43
CA PHE A 41 8.96 31.08 -0.95
C PHE A 41 10.12 31.07 -1.94
N ASP A 42 11.19 31.83 -1.69
CA ASP A 42 12.40 31.81 -2.52
C ASP A 42 13.02 30.43 -2.59
N THR A 43 13.13 29.75 -1.44
CA THR A 43 13.74 28.42 -1.35
C THR A 43 12.87 27.35 -2.03
N ILE A 44 11.54 27.40 -1.86
CA ILE A 44 10.61 26.49 -2.54
C ILE A 44 10.65 26.70 -4.05
N ASN A 45 10.60 27.95 -4.52
CA ASN A 45 10.65 28.28 -5.94
C ASN A 45 11.97 27.83 -6.59
N GLN A 46 13.10 28.05 -5.91
CA GLN A 46 14.41 27.53 -6.35
C GLN A 46 14.39 26.00 -6.46
N ARG A 47 13.80 25.31 -5.48
CA ARG A 47 13.69 23.85 -5.49
C ARG A 47 12.83 23.33 -6.65
N ILE A 48 11.68 23.95 -6.90
CA ILE A 48 10.79 23.57 -8.01
C ILE A 48 11.48 23.72 -9.36
N LYS A 49 12.16 24.86 -9.59
CA LYS A 49 12.95 25.10 -10.81
C LYS A 49 14.03 24.04 -11.03
N LEU A 50 14.74 23.64 -9.97
CA LEU A 50 15.74 22.59 -10.04
C LEU A 50 15.14 21.23 -10.40
N LEU A 51 13.98 20.88 -9.83
CA LEU A 51 13.29 19.62 -10.14
C LEU A 51 12.79 19.57 -11.58
N GLN A 52 12.25 20.68 -12.09
CA GLN A 52 11.82 20.80 -13.49
C GLN A 52 13.01 20.67 -14.46
N ARG A 53 14.13 21.35 -14.16
CA ARG A 53 15.36 21.27 -14.97
C ARG A 53 15.93 19.85 -14.99
N ASN A 54 15.99 19.18 -13.85
CA ASN A 54 16.47 17.79 -13.78
C ASN A 54 15.56 16.82 -14.54
N ARG A 55 14.24 17.05 -14.52
CA ARG A 55 13.29 16.28 -15.33
C ARG A 55 13.57 16.47 -16.83
N GLN A 56 13.80 17.70 -17.29
CA GLN A 56 14.13 17.98 -18.68
C GLN A 56 15.46 17.34 -19.10
N ILE A 57 16.52 17.45 -18.28
CA ILE A 57 17.82 16.81 -18.54
C ILE A 57 17.65 15.30 -18.68
N SER A 58 16.90 14.66 -17.76
CA SER A 58 16.64 13.22 -17.83
C SER A 58 15.83 12.80 -19.08
N HIS A 59 14.95 13.68 -19.58
CA HIS A 59 14.21 13.44 -20.83
C HIS A 59 15.10 13.59 -22.05
N VAL A 60 15.98 14.60 -22.09
CA VAL A 60 16.95 14.82 -23.18
C VAL A 60 17.97 13.69 -23.22
N GLU A 61 18.49 13.26 -22.08
CA GLU A 61 19.38 12.09 -21.98
C GLU A 61 18.69 10.79 -22.42
N LYS A 62 17.42 10.59 -22.06
CA LYS A 62 16.64 9.44 -22.53
C LYS A 62 16.33 9.50 -24.02
N ALA A 63 16.03 10.67 -24.57
CA ALA A 63 15.81 10.88 -26.00
C ALA A 63 17.10 10.60 -26.79
N ASN A 64 18.23 11.14 -26.33
CA ASN A 64 19.55 10.87 -26.92
C ASN A 64 19.98 9.40 -26.81
N GLN A 65 19.56 8.68 -25.76
CA GLN A 65 19.76 7.22 -25.66
C GLN A 65 18.83 6.42 -26.58
N LEU A 66 17.60 6.89 -26.82
CA LEU A 66 16.63 6.25 -27.72
C LEU A 66 17.04 6.41 -29.19
N GLU A 67 17.67 7.53 -29.55
CA GLU A 67 18.17 7.77 -30.91
C GLU A 67 19.49 7.01 -31.20
N ASN A 68 20.26 6.61 -30.19
CA ASN A 68 21.59 5.98 -30.37
C ASN A 68 21.72 4.50 -29.96
N LYS A 69 20.69 3.86 -29.39
CA LYS A 69 20.70 2.41 -29.15
C LYS A 69 19.69 1.72 -30.05
N LYS A 70 20.18 1.09 -31.13
CA LYS A 70 19.47 -0.07 -31.69
C LYS A 70 19.19 -1.03 -30.54
N ALA A 71 17.91 -1.27 -30.25
CA ALA A 71 17.50 -2.15 -29.17
C ALA A 71 17.94 -3.58 -29.50
N VAL A 72 18.98 -4.06 -28.81
CA VAL A 72 19.50 -5.41 -29.00
C VAL A 72 18.54 -6.40 -28.34
N SER A 73 17.93 -7.26 -29.15
CA SER A 73 17.06 -8.34 -28.70
C SER A 73 17.88 -9.53 -28.21
N TRP A 74 17.46 -10.19 -27.13
CA TRP A 74 18.18 -11.34 -26.56
C TRP A 74 17.45 -12.65 -26.85
N LEU A 75 18.15 -13.58 -27.50
CA LEU A 75 17.71 -14.96 -27.68
C LEU A 75 18.42 -15.85 -26.63
N THR A 76 17.67 -16.31 -25.64
CA THR A 76 18.19 -17.20 -24.60
C THR A 76 17.89 -18.65 -24.94
N VAL A 77 18.91 -19.51 -25.02
CA VAL A 77 18.78 -20.93 -25.39
C VAL A 77 19.42 -21.86 -24.35
N PRO A 78 18.87 -23.07 -24.11
CA PRO A 78 19.47 -24.04 -23.20
C PRO A 78 20.80 -24.56 -23.75
N PHE A 79 21.83 -24.66 -22.92
CA PHE A 79 23.11 -25.25 -23.28
C PHE A 79 22.99 -26.76 -23.45
N ILE A 80 23.07 -27.21 -24.69
CA ILE A 80 23.06 -28.63 -25.06
C ILE A 80 24.36 -28.90 -25.84
N PRO A 81 25.29 -29.73 -25.31
CA PRO A 81 26.55 -30.04 -25.97
C PRO A 81 26.36 -30.37 -27.46
N PHE A 82 27.28 -29.91 -28.31
CA PHE A 82 27.25 -30.04 -29.78
C PHE A 82 26.14 -29.29 -30.53
N HIS A 83 24.97 -29.07 -29.93
CA HIS A 83 23.85 -28.39 -30.58
C HIS A 83 23.90 -26.87 -30.40
N THR A 84 24.25 -26.37 -29.22
CA THR A 84 24.23 -24.91 -28.95
C THR A 84 25.22 -24.10 -29.76
N LYS A 85 26.31 -24.72 -30.24
CA LYS A 85 27.28 -24.04 -31.14
C LYS A 85 26.62 -23.55 -32.43
N LYS A 86 25.60 -24.27 -32.94
CA LYS A 86 24.86 -23.87 -34.15
C LYS A 86 24.06 -22.59 -33.95
N PHE A 87 23.64 -22.28 -32.71
CA PHE A 87 22.87 -21.08 -32.42
C PHE A 87 23.72 -19.81 -32.41
N LYS A 88 25.06 -19.91 -32.33
CA LYS A 88 25.96 -18.75 -32.47
C LYS A 88 25.82 -18.05 -33.82
N ARG A 89 25.33 -18.74 -34.86
CA ARG A 89 25.07 -18.13 -36.18
C ARG A 89 23.98 -17.05 -36.16
N PHE A 90 23.12 -17.05 -35.14
CA PHE A 90 22.05 -16.07 -34.98
C PHE A 90 22.52 -14.83 -34.17
N ASN A 91 23.78 -14.80 -33.74
CA ASN A 91 24.32 -13.69 -32.98
C ASN A 91 24.82 -12.59 -33.93
N ASN A 92 24.12 -11.46 -33.98
CA ASN A 92 24.45 -10.29 -34.79
C ASN A 92 24.28 -9.00 -33.97
N ASP A 93 24.21 -7.84 -34.62
CA ASP A 93 24.09 -6.54 -33.94
C ASP A 93 22.67 -6.22 -33.45
N GLU A 94 21.67 -6.93 -33.96
CA GLU A 94 20.25 -6.77 -33.60
C GLU A 94 19.79 -7.83 -32.60
N ILE A 95 20.39 -9.02 -32.64
CA ILE A 95 20.06 -10.18 -31.81
C ILE A 95 21.33 -10.74 -31.18
N LYS A 96 21.38 -10.77 -29.84
CA LYS A 96 22.44 -11.45 -29.09
C LYS A 96 21.95 -12.79 -28.57
N VAL A 97 22.79 -13.82 -28.69
CA VAL A 97 22.47 -15.17 -28.24
C VAL A 97 23.14 -15.43 -26.90
N SER A 98 22.36 -15.79 -25.89
CA SER A 98 22.84 -16.20 -24.57
C SER A 98 22.49 -17.67 -24.29
N PHE A 99 23.33 -18.33 -23.49
CA PHE A 99 23.14 -19.73 -23.13
C PHE A 99 22.84 -19.87 -21.64
N HIS A 100 21.91 -20.76 -21.27
CA HIS A 100 21.66 -21.10 -19.87
C HIS A 100 21.74 -22.61 -19.64
N SER A 101 22.15 -23.03 -18.45
CA SER A 101 22.06 -24.46 -18.10
C SER A 101 20.58 -24.86 -17.93
N PRO A 102 20.12 -25.96 -18.56
CA PRO A 102 18.77 -26.50 -18.30
C PRO A 102 18.65 -27.11 -16.90
N ASN A 103 19.77 -27.53 -16.32
CA ASN A 103 19.90 -28.10 -14.99
C ASN A 103 20.47 -27.03 -14.05
N LYS A 104 19.58 -26.27 -13.42
CA LYS A 104 19.96 -25.33 -12.36
C LYS A 104 20.30 -26.14 -11.09
N MET A 105 21.26 -25.66 -10.31
CA MET A 105 21.67 -26.32 -9.05
C MET A 105 20.48 -26.62 -8.12
N GLY A 106 19.46 -25.76 -8.06
CA GLY A 106 18.25 -26.00 -7.25
C GLY A 106 17.35 -27.16 -7.72
N LYS A 107 17.55 -27.70 -8.93
CA LYS A 107 16.89 -28.96 -9.36
C LYS A 107 17.60 -30.19 -8.80
N CYS A 108 18.93 -30.18 -8.76
CA CYS A 108 19.75 -31.32 -8.33
C CYS A 108 19.95 -31.32 -6.81
N ILE A 109 20.24 -30.15 -6.24
CA ILE A 109 20.35 -29.92 -4.82
C ILE A 109 19.03 -29.29 -4.38
N LYS A 110 18.05 -30.15 -4.11
CA LYS A 110 16.93 -29.73 -3.28
C LYS A 110 17.49 -29.57 -1.87
N VAL A 111 17.31 -28.40 -1.29
CA VAL A 111 17.47 -28.24 0.15
C VAL A 111 16.35 -29.06 0.77
N GLN A 112 16.58 -30.36 1.01
CA GLN A 112 15.72 -31.19 1.84
C GLN A 112 15.89 -30.70 3.26
N LYS A 113 15.27 -29.56 3.56
CA LYS A 113 14.97 -29.17 4.93
C LYS A 113 13.86 -30.08 5.42
N ASP A 114 13.95 -30.46 6.68
CA ASP A 114 12.85 -31.12 7.36
C ASP A 114 11.57 -30.30 7.18
N SER A 115 10.48 -31.00 6.88
CA SER A 115 9.17 -30.36 6.77
C SER A 115 8.86 -29.71 8.11
N LEU A 116 8.71 -28.38 8.12
CA LEU A 116 8.31 -27.68 9.33
C LEU A 116 6.90 -28.13 9.71
N SER A 117 6.69 -28.40 10.99
CA SER A 117 5.35 -28.70 11.49
C SER A 117 4.40 -27.55 11.16
N HIS A 118 3.11 -27.87 10.96
CA HIS A 118 2.09 -26.94 10.49
C HIS A 118 2.10 -25.59 11.24
N THR A 119 2.18 -25.62 12.57
CA THR A 119 2.19 -24.41 13.42
C THR A 119 3.53 -23.66 13.46
N SER A 120 4.62 -24.28 12.98
CA SER A 120 5.96 -23.68 12.94
C SER A 120 6.20 -22.84 11.68
N LYS A 121 5.25 -22.85 10.74
CA LYS A 121 5.29 -22.02 9.53
C LYS A 121 5.16 -20.54 9.87
N SER A 122 5.80 -19.70 9.06
CA SER A 122 5.80 -18.24 9.14
C SER A 122 5.38 -17.62 7.82
N ASN A 123 5.04 -16.33 7.83
CA ASN A 123 4.55 -15.61 6.65
C ASN A 123 3.25 -16.19 6.09
N VAL A 124 2.32 -16.53 6.98
CA VAL A 124 1.09 -17.23 6.63
C VAL A 124 -0.14 -16.37 6.86
N VAL A 125 -1.17 -16.61 6.05
CA VAL A 125 -2.55 -16.20 6.30
C VAL A 125 -3.26 -17.41 6.89
N TYR A 126 -3.91 -17.24 8.04
CA TYR A 126 -4.51 -18.33 8.80
C TYR A 126 -5.96 -18.01 9.19
N ARG A 127 -6.72 -19.05 9.51
CA ARG A 127 -8.12 -18.98 9.96
C ARG A 127 -8.31 -19.74 11.26
N ILE A 128 -8.96 -19.08 12.22
CA ILE A 128 -9.42 -19.67 13.47
C ILE A 128 -10.95 -19.74 13.41
N GLN A 129 -11.50 -20.93 13.56
CA GLN A 129 -12.94 -21.19 13.51
C GLN A 129 -13.52 -21.15 14.94
N CYS A 130 -14.72 -20.60 15.10
CA CYS A 130 -15.50 -20.74 16.33
C CYS A 130 -16.07 -22.17 16.42
N ASN A 131 -16.08 -22.77 17.62
CA ASN A 131 -16.57 -24.14 17.83
C ASN A 131 -18.10 -24.20 17.81
N ASP A 132 -18.72 -23.12 18.25
CA ASP A 132 -20.13 -23.09 18.62
C ASP A 132 -20.99 -22.38 17.57
N CYS A 133 -20.37 -21.71 16.59
CA CYS A 133 -21.07 -21.13 15.44
C CYS A 133 -20.20 -21.08 14.17
N ASP A 134 -20.83 -20.76 13.04
CA ASP A 134 -20.17 -20.68 11.73
C ASP A 134 -19.21 -19.47 11.58
N ALA A 135 -19.01 -18.67 12.62
CA ALA A 135 -18.13 -17.52 12.58
C ALA A 135 -16.65 -17.90 12.58
N SER A 136 -15.82 -17.15 11.87
CA SER A 136 -14.37 -17.35 11.85
C SER A 136 -13.60 -16.04 11.79
N TYR A 137 -12.38 -16.09 12.32
CA TYR A 137 -11.41 -15.00 12.24
C TYR A 137 -10.30 -15.38 11.27
N VAL A 138 -9.95 -14.47 10.36
CA VAL A 138 -8.79 -14.60 9.47
C VAL A 138 -7.74 -13.58 9.88
N GLY A 139 -6.48 -13.99 9.99
CA GLY A 139 -5.38 -13.09 10.29
C GLY A 139 -4.12 -13.45 9.51
N GLN A 140 -3.17 -12.53 9.42
CA GLN A 140 -1.83 -12.82 8.92
C GLN A 140 -0.77 -12.74 10.03
N THR A 141 0.37 -13.42 9.80
CA THR A 141 1.56 -13.26 10.63
C THR A 141 2.84 -13.43 9.81
N GLY A 142 3.85 -12.58 10.06
CA GLY A 142 5.23 -12.80 9.60
C GLY A 142 6.05 -13.68 10.53
N ARG A 143 5.57 -13.90 11.75
CA ARG A 143 6.19 -14.75 12.77
C ARG A 143 5.64 -16.17 12.66
N GLN A 144 6.16 -17.10 13.48
CA GLN A 144 5.60 -18.45 13.55
C GLN A 144 4.12 -18.40 13.96
N LEU A 145 3.30 -19.21 13.29
CA LEU A 145 1.86 -19.30 13.56
C LEU A 145 1.57 -19.64 15.03
N LYS A 146 2.34 -20.56 15.62
CA LYS A 146 2.26 -20.94 17.03
C LYS A 146 2.36 -19.73 17.97
N THR A 147 3.30 -18.81 17.70
CA THR A 147 3.44 -17.58 18.50
C THR A 147 2.20 -16.73 18.41
N ARG A 148 1.63 -16.56 17.20
CA ARG A 148 0.44 -15.73 17.00
C ARG A 148 -0.81 -16.32 17.66
N ILE A 149 -0.97 -17.65 17.63
CA ILE A 149 -2.04 -18.36 18.34
C ILE A 149 -1.94 -18.15 19.85
N ASN A 150 -0.72 -18.26 20.41
CA ASN A 150 -0.48 -18.05 21.83
C ASN A 150 -0.76 -16.61 22.28
N GLU A 151 -0.48 -15.62 21.44
CA GLU A 151 -0.84 -14.22 21.70
C GLU A 151 -2.36 -14.06 21.85
N HIS A 152 -3.14 -14.61 20.90
CA HIS A 152 -4.61 -14.58 20.97
C HIS A 152 -5.13 -15.27 22.24
N ARG A 153 -4.61 -16.47 22.58
CA ARG A 153 -4.95 -17.16 23.83
C ARG A 153 -4.60 -16.34 25.07
N SER A 154 -3.43 -15.70 25.09
CA SER A 154 -3.03 -14.88 26.23
C SER A 154 -3.90 -13.65 26.37
N HIS A 155 -4.30 -13.03 25.25
CA HIS A 155 -5.16 -11.86 25.25
C HIS A 155 -6.58 -12.16 25.79
N ILE A 156 -7.06 -13.39 25.66
CA ILE A 156 -8.30 -13.83 26.30
C ILE A 156 -8.16 -13.90 27.83
N ARG A 157 -7.00 -14.35 28.32
CA ARG A 157 -6.74 -14.48 29.77
C ARG A 157 -6.62 -13.14 30.49
N HIS A 158 -6.16 -12.10 29.79
CA HIS A 158 -6.02 -10.78 30.36
C HIS A 158 -7.25 -9.93 30.03
N ASN A 159 -8.00 -9.52 31.05
CA ASN A 159 -9.13 -8.60 30.90
C ASN A 159 -8.63 -7.16 30.66
N THR A 160 -8.02 -6.94 29.50
CA THR A 160 -7.54 -5.64 29.04
C THR A 160 -8.70 -4.79 28.54
N SER A 161 -8.56 -3.47 28.62
CA SER A 161 -9.55 -2.52 28.07
C SER A 161 -9.67 -2.60 26.55
N ASN A 162 -8.61 -3.02 25.85
CA ASN A 162 -8.55 -3.13 24.40
C ASN A 162 -8.68 -4.59 23.96
N ARG A 163 -9.89 -5.15 24.07
CA ARG A 163 -10.17 -6.55 23.73
C ARG A 163 -10.04 -6.79 22.22
N SER A 164 -9.65 -8.02 21.86
CA SER A 164 -9.64 -8.43 20.45
C SER A 164 -11.03 -8.91 20.02
N VAL A 165 -11.32 -8.89 18.72
CA VAL A 165 -12.57 -9.42 18.16
C VAL A 165 -12.84 -10.88 18.54
N ILE A 166 -11.78 -11.69 18.71
CA ILE A 166 -11.86 -13.07 19.17
C ILE A 166 -12.28 -13.11 20.64
N THR A 167 -11.67 -12.28 21.48
CA THR A 167 -12.01 -12.14 22.90
C THR A 167 -13.43 -11.64 23.09
N ASP A 168 -13.86 -10.63 22.34
CA ASP A 168 -15.21 -10.06 22.42
C ASP A 168 -16.27 -11.08 22.01
N HIS A 169 -16.06 -11.80 20.89
CA HIS A 169 -16.98 -12.85 20.46
C HIS A 169 -17.11 -13.94 21.53
N ARG A 170 -15.99 -14.41 22.08
CA ARG A 170 -15.98 -15.40 23.17
C ARG A 170 -16.76 -14.92 24.39
N LEU A 171 -16.51 -13.69 24.87
CA LEU A 171 -17.15 -13.18 26.08
C LEU A 171 -18.63 -12.84 25.90
N GLN A 172 -19.04 -12.40 24.71
CA GLN A 172 -20.43 -12.04 24.42
C GLN A 172 -21.34 -13.26 24.27
N TYR A 173 -20.84 -14.32 23.64
CA TYR A 173 -21.65 -15.49 23.29
C TYR A 173 -21.29 -16.75 24.09
N ASP A 174 -20.32 -16.65 25.01
CA ASP A 174 -19.76 -17.79 25.75
C ASP A 174 -19.26 -18.92 24.84
N HIS A 175 -18.68 -18.55 23.70
CA HIS A 175 -18.14 -19.48 22.70
C HIS A 175 -16.63 -19.72 22.89
N ASP A 176 -16.11 -20.84 22.38
CA ASP A 176 -14.67 -21.07 22.26
C ASP A 176 -14.25 -21.30 20.80
N PHE A 177 -12.94 -21.33 20.56
CA PHE A 177 -12.33 -21.42 19.24
C PHE A 177 -11.54 -22.72 19.06
N GLN A 178 -11.41 -23.17 17.80
CA GLN A 178 -10.56 -24.30 17.41
C GLN A 178 -9.09 -23.87 17.43
N TRP A 179 -8.45 -24.01 18.58
CA TRP A 179 -7.07 -23.58 18.79
C TRP A 179 -6.01 -24.57 18.29
N GLU A 180 -6.34 -25.86 18.27
CA GLU A 180 -5.39 -26.92 17.89
C GLU A 180 -5.42 -27.22 16.38
N ASP A 181 -6.53 -26.92 15.69
CA ASP A 181 -6.69 -27.08 14.24
C ASP A 181 -6.86 -25.73 13.50
N VAL A 182 -5.89 -24.83 13.70
CA VAL A 182 -5.86 -23.56 12.96
C VAL A 182 -5.46 -23.81 11.51
N LYS A 183 -6.30 -23.38 10.56
CA LYS A 183 -6.07 -23.63 9.13
C LYS A 183 -5.18 -22.56 8.52
N ILE A 184 -4.17 -22.97 7.76
CA ILE A 184 -3.39 -22.06 6.90
C ILE A 184 -4.13 -21.94 5.57
N LEU A 185 -4.47 -20.72 5.19
CA LEU A 185 -5.17 -20.40 3.94
C LEU A 185 -4.20 -20.06 2.81
N ASP A 186 -3.06 -19.45 3.14
CA ASP A 186 -2.02 -19.05 2.18
C ASP A 186 -0.66 -18.87 2.86
N GLU A 187 0.43 -19.01 2.08
CA GLU A 187 1.82 -18.79 2.51
C GLU A 187 2.48 -17.77 1.57
N GLU A 188 2.66 -16.53 2.02
CA GLU A 188 3.15 -15.42 1.20
C GLU A 188 4.26 -14.63 1.93
N PRO A 189 5.54 -14.86 1.58
CA PRO A 189 6.67 -14.17 2.19
C PRO A 189 6.62 -12.65 2.05
N ASN A 190 6.08 -12.11 0.96
CA ASN A 190 6.00 -10.68 0.73
C ASN A 190 4.86 -10.05 1.55
N TYR A 191 5.20 -9.14 2.47
CA TYR A 191 4.23 -8.50 3.35
C TYR A 191 3.05 -7.82 2.62
N ARG A 192 3.33 -7.07 1.53
CA ARG A 192 2.27 -6.36 0.79
C ARG A 192 1.31 -7.31 0.11
N LYS A 193 1.84 -8.37 -0.52
CA LYS A 193 1.01 -9.42 -1.13
C LYS A 193 0.21 -10.19 -0.09
N ARG A 194 0.80 -10.42 1.09
CA ARG A 194 0.14 -11.10 2.20
C ARG A 194 -1.03 -10.30 2.76
N ILE A 195 -0.92 -8.98 2.86
CA ILE A 195 -2.06 -8.11 3.22
C ILE A 195 -3.20 -8.31 2.22
N ILE A 196 -2.90 -8.28 0.92
CA ILE A 196 -3.91 -8.49 -0.12
C ILE A 196 -4.54 -9.90 0.00
N SER A 197 -3.71 -10.92 0.24
CA SER A 197 -4.18 -12.29 0.45
C SER A 197 -5.07 -12.43 1.68
N GLU A 198 -4.70 -11.82 2.80
CA GLU A 198 -5.52 -11.76 4.01
C GLU A 198 -6.89 -11.13 3.71
N MET A 199 -6.92 -9.98 3.05
CA MET A 199 -8.16 -9.30 2.68
C MET A 199 -9.05 -10.14 1.77
N LEU A 200 -8.47 -10.81 0.77
CA LEU A 200 -9.21 -11.72 -0.11
C LEU A 200 -9.80 -12.89 0.68
N ASN A 201 -9.04 -13.44 1.63
CA ASN A 201 -9.50 -14.54 2.47
C ASN A 201 -10.57 -14.12 3.50
N ILE A 202 -10.52 -12.88 4.00
CA ILE A 202 -11.59 -12.27 4.81
C ILE A 202 -12.87 -12.15 3.97
N LYS A 203 -12.78 -11.55 2.78
CA LYS A 203 -13.93 -11.35 1.87
C LYS A 203 -14.58 -12.64 1.40
N LYS A 204 -13.83 -13.75 1.37
CA LYS A 204 -14.35 -15.09 1.03
C LYS A 204 -15.14 -15.74 2.17
N GLN A 205 -14.99 -15.29 3.42
CA GLN A 205 -15.76 -15.85 4.54
C GLN A 205 -17.22 -15.42 4.45
N LYS A 206 -18.13 -16.31 4.84
CA LYS A 206 -19.56 -15.98 4.98
C LYS A 206 -19.82 -15.19 6.27
N ASN A 207 -19.28 -15.66 7.39
CA ASN A 207 -19.44 -15.08 8.72
C ASN A 207 -18.06 -14.71 9.29
N SER A 208 -17.52 -13.55 8.86
CA SER A 208 -16.22 -13.06 9.31
C SER A 208 -16.32 -12.27 10.61
N LEU A 209 -15.42 -12.54 11.57
CA LEU A 209 -15.26 -11.75 12.80
C LEU A 209 -14.38 -10.51 12.62
N ASN A 210 -13.67 -10.38 11.50
CA ASN A 210 -12.77 -9.25 11.24
C ASN A 210 -13.52 -7.91 11.17
N LEU A 211 -13.01 -6.88 11.85
CA LEU A 211 -13.47 -5.50 11.70
C LEU A 211 -12.97 -4.94 10.36
N GLN A 212 -13.87 -4.42 9.54
CA GLN A 212 -13.57 -3.87 8.21
C GLN A 212 -13.05 -2.41 8.25
N THR A 213 -12.58 -1.94 9.41
CA THR A 213 -12.20 -0.53 9.61
C THR A 213 -10.97 -0.11 8.81
N ASP A 214 -10.16 -1.05 8.31
CA ASP A 214 -8.90 -0.75 7.61
C ASP A 214 -8.98 -0.89 6.07
N THR A 215 -10.16 -1.16 5.51
CA THR A 215 -10.33 -1.24 4.03
C THR A 215 -10.28 0.11 3.31
N GLY A 216 -10.31 1.24 4.03
CA GLY A 216 -10.37 2.58 3.45
C GLY A 216 -9.11 3.03 2.70
N VAL A 217 -7.96 2.38 2.92
CA VAL A 217 -6.70 2.75 2.25
C VAL A 217 -6.61 2.21 0.81
N LEU A 218 -7.49 1.27 0.42
CA LEU A 218 -7.43 0.58 -0.88
C LEU A 218 -8.63 0.84 -1.80
N SER A 219 -9.68 1.53 -1.33
CA SER A 219 -10.83 1.91 -2.17
C SER A 219 -10.43 2.88 -3.30
N HIS A 220 -9.42 3.72 -3.10
CA HIS A 220 -8.99 4.66 -4.15
C HIS A 220 -8.10 4.07 -5.26
N GLY A 221 -7.69 2.79 -5.15
CA GLY A 221 -6.77 2.16 -6.11
C GLY A 221 -7.40 1.15 -7.08
N THR A 222 -8.68 0.78 -6.90
CA THR A 222 -9.28 -0.35 -7.64
C THR A 222 -10.58 -0.02 -8.38
N GLU A 223 -11.06 1.23 -8.32
CA GLU A 223 -12.33 1.63 -8.98
C GLU A 223 -12.22 1.80 -10.51
N ASN A 224 -11.02 1.75 -11.10
CA ASN A 224 -10.82 1.89 -12.55
C ASN A 224 -10.67 0.56 -13.32
N GLY A 225 -11.30 -0.54 -12.88
CA GLY A 225 -11.02 -1.85 -13.48
C GLY A 225 -12.15 -2.86 -13.67
N ILE A 226 -13.31 -2.72 -13.02
CA ILE A 226 -14.38 -3.72 -13.17
C ILE A 226 -15.73 -3.02 -13.21
N GLY A 227 -16.14 -2.61 -14.41
CA GLY A 227 -17.52 -2.30 -14.71
C GLY A 227 -18.33 -3.58 -14.80
N THR A 228 -19.15 -3.88 -13.80
CA THR A 228 -20.30 -4.77 -13.96
C THR A 228 -21.57 -4.07 -13.51
N ARG A 229 -22.43 -3.84 -14.50
CA ARG A 229 -23.77 -3.25 -14.41
C ARG A 229 -24.73 -4.12 -13.60
N ASN A 230 -25.51 -3.44 -12.76
CA ASN A 230 -26.92 -3.65 -12.39
C ASN A 230 -27.39 -5.02 -11.85
N ARG A 231 -28.04 -4.98 -10.68
CA ARG A 231 -29.51 -4.83 -10.59
C ARG A 231 -29.95 -4.35 -9.20
N LYS A 232 -30.68 -3.23 -9.19
CA LYS A 232 -31.53 -2.77 -8.08
C LYS A 232 -32.65 -3.79 -7.86
N SER A 233 -32.97 -4.06 -6.60
CA SER A 233 -34.30 -4.46 -6.17
C SER A 233 -34.63 -3.67 -4.90
N GLU A 234 -35.51 -2.68 -5.06
CA GLU A 234 -36.23 -2.00 -3.99
C GLU A 234 -37.39 -2.87 -3.50
N MET A 235 -37.61 -2.90 -2.18
CA MET A 235 -38.92 -2.92 -1.48
C MET A 235 -38.59 -2.66 0.00
N VAL A 236 -38.67 -1.42 0.49
CA VAL A 236 -39.82 -0.70 1.10
C VAL A 236 -40.34 -1.34 2.39
N GLY A 237 -40.23 -0.58 3.49
CA GLY A 237 -41.27 -0.54 4.54
C GLY A 237 -40.79 -0.50 6.00
N ALA A 238 -41.05 0.65 6.65
CA ALA A 238 -41.44 0.84 8.07
C ALA A 238 -40.54 1.71 8.98
N THR A 239 -40.76 3.03 8.89
CA THR A 239 -41.15 3.97 9.99
C THR A 239 -40.73 3.72 11.45
N ASN A 240 -40.00 4.67 12.05
CA ASN A 240 -40.49 5.67 13.04
C ASN A 240 -39.29 6.36 13.75
N GLN A 241 -39.08 7.66 13.54
CA GLN A 241 -39.53 8.81 14.35
C GLN A 241 -38.60 9.22 15.51
N HIS A 242 -37.99 10.40 15.30
CA HIS A 242 -37.80 11.53 16.22
C HIS A 242 -37.25 11.31 17.64
N ARG A 243 -36.11 11.95 17.90
CA ARG A 243 -36.06 13.14 18.78
C ARG A 243 -34.72 13.90 18.62
N SER A 244 -34.83 15.12 18.11
CA SER A 244 -33.84 16.19 18.26
C SER A 244 -34.32 17.11 19.37
N VAL A 245 -33.42 17.57 20.26
CA VAL A 245 -33.53 18.87 20.92
C VAL A 245 -32.10 19.45 21.13
N PRO A 246 -31.87 20.76 20.93
CA PRO A 246 -30.54 21.39 20.82
C PRO A 246 -30.15 22.18 22.09
N ILE A 247 -29.00 22.89 22.08
CA ILE A 247 -28.82 24.33 22.46
C ILE A 247 -27.33 24.76 22.55
N LEU A 248 -26.99 25.79 21.76
CA LEU A 248 -26.09 26.97 21.89
C LEU A 248 -24.76 26.92 22.70
N SER A 249 -23.60 27.25 22.10
CA SER A 249 -22.99 28.57 21.73
C SER A 249 -21.99 29.07 22.78
N SER A 250 -20.70 29.28 22.45
CA SER A 250 -20.03 30.57 22.17
C SER A 250 -18.55 30.36 22.59
N LEU A 251 -17.47 30.97 22.09
CA LEU A 251 -17.16 32.28 21.53
C LEU A 251 -15.94 32.15 20.59
N ALA A 252 -15.88 32.98 19.53
CA ALA A 252 -14.64 33.41 18.88
C ALA A 252 -14.16 34.73 19.53
N PRO A 253 -12.90 35.16 19.30
CA PRO A 253 -12.75 36.36 18.49
C PRO A 253 -11.54 36.40 17.53
N HIS A 254 -11.83 37.01 16.38
CA HIS A 254 -11.03 37.93 15.55
C HIS A 254 -9.54 37.64 15.21
N GLY A 255 -9.32 37.42 13.91
CA GLY A 255 -8.12 37.78 13.17
C GLY A 255 -8.48 37.85 11.68
N ALA A 256 -8.14 38.95 11.01
CA ALA A 256 -8.66 39.35 9.70
C ALA A 256 -8.49 38.30 8.57
N TYR A 257 -9.60 37.92 7.93
CA TYR A 257 -9.59 37.21 6.66
C TYR A 257 -9.32 38.22 5.53
N PHE A 258 -8.18 38.10 4.86
CA PHE A 258 -8.03 38.60 3.49
C PHE A 258 -8.65 37.57 2.54
N SER A 259 -9.44 38.05 1.58
CA SER A 259 -10.15 37.22 0.60
C SER A 259 -9.19 36.47 -0.33
N GLU A 260 -9.50 35.20 -0.66
CA GLU A 260 -8.73 34.32 -1.56
C GLU A 260 -8.46 34.91 -2.96
N THR A 261 -9.17 35.98 -3.33
CA THR A 261 -9.03 36.67 -4.61
C THR A 261 -7.86 37.65 -4.70
N GLU A 262 -7.29 38.11 -3.59
CA GLU A 262 -6.20 39.11 -3.60
C GLU A 262 -4.79 38.49 -3.74
N ILE A 263 -4.62 37.22 -3.38
CA ILE A 263 -3.33 36.53 -3.44
C ILE A 263 -2.95 36.15 -4.89
N PHE A 264 -3.93 35.95 -5.77
CA PHE A 264 -3.68 35.56 -7.16
C PHE A 264 -3.37 36.74 -8.10
N ARG A 265 -3.58 38.00 -7.68
CA ARG A 265 -3.26 39.16 -8.53
C ARG A 265 -1.77 39.49 -8.59
N THR A 266 -0.99 39.11 -7.58
CA THR A 266 0.44 39.37 -7.52
C THR A 266 1.30 38.30 -8.21
N LEU A 267 0.72 37.17 -8.61
CA LEU A 267 1.44 36.07 -9.28
C LEU A 267 1.25 36.04 -10.81
N SER A 268 0.42 36.91 -11.38
CA SER A 268 0.14 36.91 -12.84
C SER A 268 0.62 38.17 -13.57
N VAL A 269 1.30 39.11 -12.91
CA VAL A 269 1.89 40.30 -13.55
C VAL A 269 3.40 40.19 -13.47
N ASN A 270 4.01 39.47 -14.42
CA ASN A 270 5.40 39.62 -14.89
C ASN A 270 5.66 38.60 -16.02
N GLY A 271 4.71 38.51 -16.94
CA GLY A 271 4.81 37.71 -18.16
C GLY A 271 4.30 38.54 -19.32
N ASP A 272 4.95 39.66 -19.57
CA ASP A 272 4.93 40.38 -20.85
C ASP A 272 6.08 41.40 -20.83
N HIS A 273 7.20 41.01 -21.42
CA HIS A 273 8.19 41.79 -22.21
C HIS A 273 9.49 40.99 -22.32
#